data_AF-A0AAW5BHK1-F1
#
_entry.id   AF-A0AAW5BHK1-F1
#
_cell.length_a   1.000
_cell.length_b   1.000
_cell.length_c   1.000
_cell.angle_alpha   90.00
_cell.angle_beta   90.00
_cell.angle_gamma   90.00
#
_symmetry.space_group_name_H-M   'P 1'
#
loop_
_entity.id
_entity.type
_entity.pdbx_description
1 polymer ?
#
loop_
_entity_poly.entity_id
_entity_poly.type
_entity_poly.pdbx_seq_one_letter_code
_entity_poly.pdbx_strand_id
1 'polypeptide(L)' 'QEDAEDVKELLIYEEESAGGIMTTGYISINKYMTAKEAIDYMRENAIDAETIYYMYVVDNFDKLVGVLSL' A
#
# COMPACT_ATOMS: atom_id res chain seq x y z
N GLN A 1 -14.64 -10.73 -4.31
CA GLN A 1 -13.97 -12.03 -4.59
C GLN A 1 -12.49 -11.91 -4.25
N GLU A 2 -11.85 -10.79 -4.58
CA GLU A 2 -10.53 -10.37 -4.03
C GLU A 2 -10.46 -10.38 -2.50
N ASP A 3 -11.47 -9.81 -1.80
CA ASP A 3 -11.44 -9.73 -0.33
C ASP A 3 -11.24 -11.09 0.38
N ALA A 4 -11.72 -12.19 -0.23
CA ALA A 4 -11.61 -13.51 0.36
C ALA A 4 -10.22 -14.15 0.15
N GLU A 5 -9.51 -13.75 -0.91
CA GLU A 5 -8.13 -14.18 -1.15
C GLU A 5 -7.15 -13.42 -0.26
N ASP A 6 -7.33 -12.11 -0.11
CA ASP A 6 -6.52 -11.27 0.78
C ASP A 6 -6.62 -11.72 2.25
N VAL A 7 -7.83 -12.02 2.73
CA VAL A 7 -8.05 -12.55 4.08
C VAL A 7 -7.34 -13.89 4.27
N LYS A 8 -7.29 -14.73 3.23
CA LYS A 8 -6.64 -16.05 3.31
C LYS A 8 -5.11 -15.95 3.38
N GLU A 9 -4.51 -14.95 2.74
CA GLU A 9 -3.09 -14.64 2.90
C GLU A 9 -2.79 -14.10 4.30
N LEU A 10 -3.65 -13.27 4.88
CA LEU A 10 -3.43 -12.74 6.24
C LEU A 10 -3.53 -13.83 7.33
N LEU A 11 -4.34 -14.87 7.12
CA LEU A 11 -4.49 -16.00 8.04
C LEU A 11 -3.24 -16.89 8.18
N ILE A 12 -2.22 -16.72 7.34
CA ILE A 12 -0.94 -17.46 7.46
C ILE A 12 -0.04 -16.89 8.56
N TYR A 13 -0.31 -15.66 9.01
CA TYR A 13 0.49 -14.96 10.01
C TYR A 13 -0.12 -15.14 11.41
N GLU A 14 0.73 -15.22 12.42
CA GLU A 14 0.26 -15.20 13.81
C GLU A 14 -0.42 -13.86 14.10
N GLU A 15 -1.52 -13.89 14.88
CA GLU A 15 -2.39 -12.74 15.14
C GLU A 15 -1.64 -11.52 15.69
N GLU A 16 -0.66 -11.72 16.57
CA GLU A 16 0.16 -10.64 17.16
C GLU A 16 1.42 -10.30 16.35
N SER A 17 1.67 -10.99 15.23
CA SER A 17 2.80 -10.69 14.35
C SER A 17 2.51 -9.48 13.47
N ALA A 18 3.56 -8.88 12.91
CA ALA A 18 3.41 -7.76 11.98
C ALA A 18 2.46 -8.06 10.81
N GLY A 19 2.45 -9.31 10.32
CA GLY A 19 1.54 -9.75 9.25
C GLY A 19 0.12 -10.05 9.72
N GLY A 20 -0.09 -10.35 11.01
CA GLY A 20 -1.41 -10.57 11.59
C GLY A 20 -2.17 -9.27 11.85
N ILE A 21 -1.44 -8.17 12.11
CA ILE A 21 -2.01 -6.84 12.38
C ILE A 21 -1.97 -5.89 11.18
N MET A 22 -1.37 -6.29 10.04
CA MET A 22 -1.28 -5.43 8.86
C MET A 22 -2.60 -5.38 8.08
N THR A 23 -2.78 -4.30 7.32
CA THR A 23 -3.88 -4.17 6.36
C THR A 23 -3.32 -3.96 4.95
N THR A 24 -4.05 -4.42 3.95
CA THR A 24 -3.66 -4.32 2.53
C THR A 24 -4.07 -2.99 1.88
N GLY A 25 -4.91 -2.20 2.56
CA GLY A 25 -5.43 -0.91 2.09
C GLY A 25 -4.42 0.24 2.18
N TYR A 26 -3.26 0.11 1.53
CA TYR A 26 -2.23 1.15 1.46
C TYR A 26 -2.00 1.64 0.02
N ILE A 27 -1.47 2.87 -0.12
CA ILE A 27 -1.06 3.42 -1.41
C ILE A 27 0.45 3.22 -1.58
N SER A 28 0.85 2.60 -2.69
CA SER A 28 2.23 2.57 -3.15
C SER A 28 2.40 3.23 -4.52
N ILE A 29 3.54 3.89 -4.73
CA ILE A 29 3.92 4.54 -5.98
C ILE A 29 5.32 4.09 -6.40
N ASN A 30 5.58 4.05 -7.71
CA ASN A 30 6.90 3.74 -8.20
C ASN A 30 7.85 4.94 -8.09
N LYS A 31 9.11 4.71 -7.71
CA LYS A 31 10.14 5.76 -7.55
C LYS A 31 10.43 6.61 -8.80
N TYR A 32 10.00 6.16 -9.97
CA TYR A 32 10.17 6.87 -11.23
C TYR A 32 8.98 7.79 -11.59
N MET A 33 7.90 7.79 -10.79
CA MET A 33 6.78 8.72 -10.95
C MET A 33 7.21 10.15 -10.59
N THR A 34 6.77 11.10 -11.40
CA THR A 34 6.86 12.52 -11.06
C THR A 34 5.89 12.86 -9.93
N ALA A 35 6.14 13.98 -9.25
CA ALA A 35 5.24 14.45 -8.20
C ALA A 35 3.79 14.65 -8.69
N LYS A 36 3.61 15.09 -9.94
CA LYS A 36 2.27 15.24 -10.54
C LYS A 36 1.58 13.89 -10.70
N GLU A 37 2.26 12.92 -11.29
CA GLU A 37 1.72 11.56 -11.49
C GLU A 37 1.39 10.89 -10.16
N ALA A 38 2.24 11.06 -9.14
CA ALA A 38 1.98 10.54 -7.80
C ALA A 38 0.73 11.14 -7.16
N ILE A 39 0.53 12.46 -7.28
CA ILE A 39 -0.65 13.16 -6.76
C ILE A 39 -1.91 12.72 -7.51
N ASP A 40 -1.84 12.61 -8.84
CA ASP A 40 -2.97 12.18 -9.66
C ASP A 40 -3.35 10.72 -9.35
N TYR A 41 -2.36 9.83 -9.26
CA TYR A 41 -2.56 8.42 -8.84
C TYR A 41 -3.17 8.32 -7.45
N MET A 42 -2.70 9.13 -6.50
CA MET A 42 -3.25 9.17 -5.14
C MET A 42 -4.72 9.59 -5.15
N ARG A 43 -5.10 10.61 -5.94
CA ARG A 43 -6.50 11.05 -6.05
C ARG A 43 -7.43 9.98 -6.64
N GLU A 44 -6.94 9.21 -7.60
CA GLU A 44 -7.71 8.12 -8.24
C GLU A 44 -7.92 6.93 -7.30
N ASN A 45 -6.92 6.61 -6.47
CA ASN A 45 -6.90 5.43 -5.60
C ASN A 45 -7.20 5.75 -4.13
N ALA A 46 -7.49 7.02 -3.79
CA ALA A 46 -7.75 7.47 -2.42
C ALA A 46 -9.00 6.85 -1.79
N ILE A 47 -9.92 6.30 -2.60
CA ILE A 47 -11.17 5.68 -2.12
C ILE A 47 -10.89 4.29 -1.51
N ASP A 48 -9.88 3.59 -2.01
CA ASP A 48 -9.52 2.22 -1.60
C ASP A 48 -8.44 2.18 -0.50
N ALA A 49 -7.89 3.34 -0.13
CA ALA A 49 -6.89 3.47 0.92
C ALA A 49 -7.55 3.66 2.30
N GLU A 50 -7.22 2.79 3.25
CA GLU A 50 -7.72 2.87 4.63
C GLU A 50 -7.15 4.10 5.35
N THR A 51 -6.00 4.60 4.92
CA THR A 51 -5.36 5.82 5.44
C THR A 51 -4.54 6.51 4.36
N ILE A 52 -4.89 7.76 4.01
CA ILE A 52 -4.21 8.54 2.95
C ILE A 52 -2.98 9.35 3.42
N TYR A 53 -2.54 9.21 4.67
CA TYR A 53 -1.45 10.04 5.22
C TYR A 53 -0.05 9.64 4.73
N TYR A 54 0.13 8.39 4.33
CA TYR A 54 1.42 7.84 3.93
C TYR A 54 1.33 7.18 2.56
N MET A 55 2.31 7.48 1.71
CA MET A 55 2.54 6.77 0.45
C MET A 55 3.88 6.06 0.53
N TYR A 56 3.87 4.77 0.19
CA TYR A 56 5.08 3.96 0.12
C TYR A 56 5.70 4.05 -1.28
N VAL A 57 7.00 4.30 -1.35
CA VAL A 57 7.72 4.37 -2.62
C VAL A 57 8.42 3.04 -2.86
N VAL A 58 8.12 2.40 -3.99
CA VAL A 58 8.70 1.11 -4.39
C VAL A 58 9.55 1.22 -5.65
N ASP A 59 10.45 0.25 -5.85
CA ASP A 59 11.14 0.05 -7.13
C ASP A 59 10.39 -0.91 -8.06
N ASN A 60 11.01 -1.28 -9.19
CA ASN A 60 10.39 -2.18 -10.18
C ASN A 60 10.31 -3.65 -9.73
N PHE A 61 10.81 -3.99 -8.54
CA PHE A 61 10.75 -5.31 -7.93
C PHE A 61 9.87 -5.30 -6.67
N ASP A 62 9.02 -4.29 -6.52
CA ASP A 62 8.14 -4.06 -5.37
C ASP A 62 8.87 -4.00 -4.03
N LYS A 63 10.15 -3.56 -4.06
CA LYS A 63 10.90 -3.30 -2.83
C LYS A 63 10.66 -1.89 -2.35
N LEU A 64 10.32 -1.77 -1.07
CA LEU A 64 10.20 -0.47 -0.39
C LEU A 64 11.55 0.26 -0.41
N VAL A 65 11.57 1.46 -0.98
CA VAL A 65 12.74 2.34 -1.07
C VAL A 65 12.54 3.71 -0.41
N GLY A 66 11.32 4.04 0.00
CA GLY A 66 11.04 5.30 0.67
C GLY A 66 9.61 5.43 1.17
N VAL A 67 9.36 6.51 1.91
CA VAL A 67 8.04 6.88 2.41
C VAL A 67 7.83 8.38 2.21
N LEU A 68 6.62 8.76 1.82
CA LEU A 68 6.19 10.15 1.72
C LEU A 68 5.00 10.36 2.66
N SER A 69 5.00 11.47 3.38
CA SER A 69 3.88 11.94 4.18
C SER A 69 3.22 13.14 3.51
N LEU A 70 1.90 13.23 3.64
CA LEU A 70 1.11 14.42 3.26
C LEU A 70 1.15 15.51 4.32
#